data_AF-A0A4Q5T0R3-F1
#
_entry.id   AF-A0A4Q5T0R3-F1
#
_cell.length_a   1.000
_cell.length_b   1.000
_cell.length_c   1.000
_cell.angle_alpha   90.00
_cell.angle_beta   90.00
_cell.angle_gamma   90.00
#
_symmetry.space_group_name_H-M   'P 1'
#
loop_
_entity.id
_entity.type
_entity.pdbx_description
1 polymer ?
#
loop_
_entity_poly.entity_id
_entity_poly.type
_entity_poly.pdbx_seq_one_letter_code
_entity_poly.pdbx_strand_id
1 'polypeptide(L)'
;MIRPFALNLRHLRALGQVIAQGSLNRAAEAAGLSQPALTQGLAKLEKQLGVTLFDRHSDGVTPSPAGTALAERVERAFDQLAAATRRSARGGTRGFARPELLMTATQLDAFLHFADAQGFAGAAAASGMSQPAVHRSVRELEQVCATPLAERRGRGMALTPAGRTLARGVRLAASEIAAGIAEARGDEGEGGRIAIGAMPLSRALLLPHSLAQFLREEPRTVVDVVEGSWRELVDPLLDGIIDIMVGALRDDCPPGVEQVPLFTDRLAIFGRREHPLAQGPVDLDTLAAQSWVVGPVGTPLRTHWEALFAGRVLPPVPIECGSVMVIRGLLVQSDLLTLFSPDQVALELRADALE
;
A
#
# COMPACT_ATOMS: atom_id res chain seq x y z
N MET A 1 -6.41 3.79 22.07
CA MET A 1 -6.54 4.47 20.77
C MET A 1 -7.94 4.22 20.21
N ILE A 2 -8.64 5.26 19.74
CA ILE A 2 -9.98 5.13 19.17
C ILE A 2 -9.82 4.61 17.74
N ARG A 3 -10.42 3.45 17.42
CA ARG A 3 -10.40 2.94 16.04
C ARG A 3 -11.25 3.84 15.13
N PRO A 4 -10.82 4.17 13.90
CA PRO A 4 -11.55 5.02 12.98
C PRO A 4 -13.03 4.64 12.81
N PHE A 5 -13.30 3.36 12.56
CA PHE A 5 -14.65 2.85 12.34
C PHE A 5 -15.41 2.48 13.62
N ALA A 6 -14.92 2.90 14.80
CA ALA A 6 -15.73 2.93 16.02
C ALA A 6 -16.63 4.18 16.08
N LEU A 7 -16.36 5.19 15.26
CA LEU A 7 -17.16 6.41 15.13
C LEU A 7 -18.23 6.25 14.03
N ASN A 8 -19.36 6.92 14.21
CA ASN A 8 -20.45 6.85 13.24
C ASN A 8 -20.11 7.74 12.03
N LEU A 9 -19.92 7.13 10.85
CA LEU A 9 -19.58 7.83 9.61
C LEU A 9 -20.60 8.92 9.22
N ARG A 10 -21.89 8.72 9.51
CA ARG A 10 -22.93 9.71 9.22
C ARG A 10 -22.77 10.97 10.09
N HIS A 11 -22.38 10.81 11.35
CA HIS A 11 -22.10 11.94 12.23
C HIS A 11 -20.79 12.63 11.88
N LEU A 12 -19.74 11.87 11.53
CA LEU A 12 -18.47 12.42 11.05
C LEU A 12 -18.69 13.28 9.79
N ARG A 13 -19.44 12.77 8.81
CA ARG A 13 -19.78 13.54 7.60
C ARG A 13 -20.51 14.85 7.91
N ALA A 14 -21.36 14.85 8.94
CA ALA A 14 -22.13 16.03 9.30
C ALA A 14 -21.26 17.17 9.84
N LEU A 15 -20.02 16.92 10.28
CA LEU A 15 -19.11 17.96 10.77
C LEU A 15 -18.91 19.08 9.74
N GLY A 16 -18.58 18.73 8.49
CA GLY A 16 -18.41 19.71 7.41
C GLY A 16 -19.69 20.49 7.11
N GLN A 17 -20.87 19.86 7.24
CA GLN A 17 -22.15 20.54 7.06
C GLN A 17 -22.45 21.53 8.18
N VAL A 18 -22.07 21.22 9.42
CA VAL A 18 -22.21 22.16 10.55
C VAL A 18 -21.32 23.38 10.35
N ILE A 19 -20.07 23.18 9.91
CA ILE A 19 -19.13 24.27 9.62
C ILE A 19 -19.67 25.15 8.48
N ALA A 20 -20.03 24.53 7.34
CA ALA A 20 -20.48 25.27 6.17
C ALA A 20 -21.77 26.07 6.42
N GLN A 21 -22.67 25.55 7.26
CA GLN A 21 -23.97 26.18 7.52
C GLN A 21 -23.98 27.09 8.76
N GLY A 22 -23.02 26.99 9.68
CA GLY A 22 -23.02 27.71 10.97
C GLY A 22 -24.27 27.50 11.82
N SER A 23 -25.08 26.47 11.54
CA SER A 23 -26.40 26.22 12.15
C SER A 23 -26.71 24.74 12.17
N LEU A 24 -27.03 24.19 13.36
CA LEU A 24 -27.41 22.79 13.54
C LEU A 24 -28.68 22.39 12.77
N ASN A 25 -29.66 23.29 12.64
CA ASN A 25 -30.90 22.99 11.90
C ASN A 25 -30.61 22.75 10.42
N ARG A 26 -30.04 23.75 9.75
CA ARG A 26 -29.64 23.67 8.33
C ARG A 26 -28.67 22.51 8.06
N ALA A 27 -27.71 22.28 8.96
CA ALA A 27 -26.77 21.18 8.83
C ALA A 27 -27.45 19.80 8.96
N ALA A 28 -28.42 19.65 9.86
CA ALA A 28 -29.17 18.41 10.00
C ALA A 28 -29.98 18.11 8.73
N GLU A 29 -30.66 19.11 8.18
CA GLU A 29 -31.40 19.00 6.93
C GLU A 29 -30.49 18.59 5.76
N ALA A 30 -29.34 19.27 5.60
CA ALA A 30 -28.35 18.94 4.58
C ALA A 30 -27.74 17.53 4.76
N ALA A 31 -27.62 17.03 5.99
CA ALA A 31 -27.16 15.68 6.30
C ALA A 31 -28.29 14.60 6.27
N GLY A 32 -29.53 15.00 5.94
CA GLY A 32 -30.72 14.15 5.95
C GLY A 32 -31.12 13.63 7.33
N LEU A 33 -30.67 14.29 8.40
CA LEU A 33 -30.90 13.95 9.81
C LEU A 33 -31.98 14.86 10.41
N SER A 34 -32.61 14.42 11.50
CA SER A 34 -33.33 15.35 12.37
C SER A 34 -32.31 16.16 13.20
N GLN A 35 -32.65 17.41 13.54
CA GLN A 35 -31.79 18.24 14.39
C GLN A 35 -31.48 17.57 15.75
N PRO A 36 -32.42 16.94 16.46
CA PRO A 36 -32.10 16.20 17.68
C PRO A 36 -31.10 15.06 17.45
N ALA A 37 -31.23 14.33 16.33
CA ALA A 37 -30.32 13.24 15.99
C ALA A 37 -28.90 13.75 15.69
N LEU A 38 -28.76 14.85 14.93
CA LEU A 38 -27.45 15.47 14.69
C LEU A 38 -26.84 15.96 16.01
N THR A 39 -27.62 16.65 16.84
CA THR A 39 -27.17 17.20 18.12
C THR A 39 -26.65 16.11 19.06
N GLN A 40 -27.40 15.01 19.21
CA GLN A 40 -26.99 13.86 20.00
C GLN A 40 -25.79 13.14 19.39
N GLY A 41 -25.73 13.07 18.06
CA GLY A 41 -24.61 12.49 17.32
C GLY A 41 -23.30 13.22 17.57
N LEU A 42 -23.31 14.56 17.52
CA LEU A 42 -22.15 15.39 17.83
C LEU A 42 -21.73 15.24 19.30
N ALA A 43 -22.68 15.32 20.24
CA ALA A 43 -22.38 15.14 21.66
C ALA A 43 -21.77 13.75 21.95
N LYS A 44 -22.21 12.71 21.23
CA LYS A 44 -21.61 11.38 21.31
C LYS A 44 -20.18 11.36 20.77
N LEU A 45 -19.91 12.01 19.63
CA LEU A 45 -18.55 12.13 19.08
C LEU A 45 -17.63 12.85 20.07
N GLU A 46 -18.04 14.02 20.57
CA GLU A 46 -17.29 14.81 21.58
C GLU A 46 -16.97 13.97 22.81
N LYS A 47 -17.96 13.23 23.33
CA LYS A 47 -17.77 12.31 24.47
C LYS A 47 -16.79 11.18 24.16
N GLN A 48 -16.84 10.59 22.96
CA GLN A 48 -15.93 9.51 22.57
C GLN A 48 -14.50 10.00 22.40
N LEU A 49 -14.31 11.20 21.85
CA LEU A 49 -13.01 11.81 21.59
C LEU A 49 -12.40 12.45 22.85
N GLY A 50 -13.25 12.90 23.79
CA GLY A 50 -12.84 13.64 24.98
C GLY A 50 -12.54 15.12 24.70
N VAL A 51 -13.04 15.68 23.60
CA VAL A 51 -12.82 17.08 23.18
C VAL A 51 -14.12 17.73 22.75
N THR A 52 -14.16 19.06 22.82
CA THR A 52 -15.27 19.87 22.29
C THR A 52 -15.00 20.17 20.83
N LEU A 53 -15.91 19.82 19.93
CA LEU A 53 -15.77 20.05 18.49
C LEU A 53 -16.43 21.36 18.06
N PHE A 54 -17.47 21.79 18.78
CA PHE A 54 -18.20 23.00 18.44
C PHE A 54 -18.59 23.82 19.67
N ASP A 55 -18.40 25.13 19.57
CA ASP A 55 -18.89 26.10 20.53
C ASP A 55 -20.28 26.59 20.10
N ARG A 56 -21.23 26.58 21.03
CA ARG A 56 -22.61 26.99 20.79
C ARG A 56 -22.86 28.36 21.39
N HIS A 57 -23.43 29.26 20.60
CA HIS A 57 -23.82 30.60 21.03
C HIS A 57 -25.27 30.89 20.64
N SER A 58 -25.84 31.99 21.13
CA SER A 58 -27.23 32.39 20.83
C SER A 58 -27.51 32.50 19.34
N ASP A 59 -26.48 32.87 18.58
CA ASP A 59 -26.59 33.23 17.16
C ASP A 59 -26.12 32.11 16.22
N GLY A 60 -25.76 30.93 16.73
CA GLY A 60 -25.27 29.83 15.89
C GLY A 60 -24.27 28.88 16.55
N VAL A 61 -23.48 28.23 15.70
CA VAL A 61 -22.46 27.25 16.09
C VAL A 61 -21.16 27.49 15.33
N THR A 62 -20.05 27.55 16.04
CA THR A 62 -18.70 27.72 15.49
C THR A 62 -17.83 26.50 15.79
N PRO A 63 -16.98 26.03 14.85
CA PRO A 63 -16.05 24.95 15.13
C PRO A 63 -14.95 25.40 16.09
N SER A 64 -14.57 24.52 17.01
CA SER A 64 -13.31 24.65 17.75
C SER A 64 -12.13 24.29 16.83
N PRO A 65 -10.87 24.56 17.22
CA PRO A 65 -9.70 24.09 16.46
C PRO A 65 -9.71 22.57 16.23
N ALA A 66 -10.15 21.80 17.23
CA ALA A 66 -10.32 20.36 17.12
C ALA A 66 -11.44 19.97 16.15
N GLY A 67 -12.54 20.72 16.15
CA GLY A 67 -13.64 20.56 15.19
C GLY A 67 -13.21 20.79 13.74
N THR A 68 -12.45 21.85 13.51
CA THR A 68 -11.90 22.18 12.18
C THR A 68 -10.95 21.08 11.68
N ALA A 69 -9.95 20.70 12.49
CA ALA A 69 -8.97 19.69 12.12
C ALA A 69 -9.63 18.34 11.78
N LEU A 70 -10.57 17.88 12.62
CA LEU A 70 -11.29 16.64 12.35
C LEU A 70 -12.16 16.73 11.10
N ALA A 71 -12.83 17.86 10.85
CA ALA A 71 -13.70 18.01 9.69
C ALA A 71 -12.91 17.97 8.37
N GLU A 72 -11.77 18.65 8.29
CA GLU A 72 -10.90 18.63 7.10
C GLU A 72 -10.40 17.21 6.78
N ARG A 73 -9.97 16.47 7.80
CA ARG A 73 -9.52 15.08 7.67
C ARG A 73 -10.65 14.14 7.27
N VAL A 74 -11.84 14.32 7.84
CA VAL A 74 -13.03 13.55 7.46
C VAL A 74 -13.44 13.82 6.02
N GLU A 75 -13.37 15.07 5.54
CA GLU A 75 -13.67 15.40 4.15
C GLU A 75 -12.74 14.65 3.19
N ARG A 76 -11.42 14.67 3.46
CA ARG A 76 -10.44 13.87 2.71
C ARG A 76 -10.76 12.38 2.75
N ALA A 77 -11.15 11.85 3.90
CA ALA A 77 -11.53 10.44 4.03
C ALA A 77 -12.71 10.07 3.11
N PHE A 78 -13.75 10.90 3.05
CA PHE A 78 -14.89 10.67 2.16
C PHE A 78 -14.52 10.83 0.68
N ASP A 79 -13.58 11.72 0.34
CA ASP A 79 -13.05 11.83 -1.02
C ASP A 79 -12.31 10.56 -1.46
N GLN A 80 -11.54 9.93 -0.56
CA GLN A 80 -10.90 8.63 -0.83
C GLN A 80 -11.94 7.54 -1.12
N LEU A 81 -13.01 7.46 -0.33
CA LEU A 81 -14.12 6.52 -0.56
C LEU A 81 -14.81 6.80 -1.91
N ALA A 82 -15.11 8.06 -2.20
CA ALA A 82 -15.74 8.47 -3.47
C ALA A 82 -14.83 8.18 -4.69
N ALA A 83 -13.52 8.35 -4.56
CA ALA A 83 -12.57 8.03 -5.62
C ALA A 83 -12.48 6.51 -5.86
N ALA A 84 -12.62 5.70 -4.82
CA ALA A 84 -12.56 4.24 -4.94
C ALA A 84 -13.82 3.64 -5.58
N THR A 85 -15.00 4.22 -5.31
CA THR A 85 -16.26 3.77 -5.90
C THR A 85 -16.47 4.25 -7.34
N ARG A 86 -16.04 5.47 -7.68
CA ARG A 86 -16.10 6.00 -9.07
C ARG A 86 -15.27 5.19 -10.06
N ARG A 87 -14.10 4.70 -9.63
CA ARG A 87 -13.22 3.87 -10.47
C ARG A 87 -13.86 2.52 -10.83
N SER A 88 -14.64 1.95 -9.92
CA SER A 88 -15.35 0.68 -10.13
C SER A 88 -16.63 0.83 -10.98
N ALA A 89 -17.26 2.00 -11.00
CA ALA A 89 -18.52 2.25 -11.70
C ALA A 89 -18.43 2.36 -13.24
N ARG A 90 -17.23 2.28 -13.84
CA ARG A 90 -17.05 2.34 -15.31
C ARG A 90 -17.65 1.13 -16.05
N GLY A 91 -18.09 0.10 -15.34
CA GLY A 91 -18.73 -1.10 -15.89
C GLY A 91 -20.27 -1.11 -15.80
N GLY A 92 -20.95 -0.17 -16.46
CA GLY A 92 -22.34 -0.35 -16.93
C GLY A 92 -23.51 -0.56 -15.94
N THR A 93 -23.30 -0.74 -14.63
CA THR A 93 -24.39 -0.96 -13.66
C THR A 93 -25.00 0.35 -13.15
N ARG A 94 -26.34 0.45 -13.12
CA ARG A 94 -27.08 1.54 -12.41
C ARG A 94 -26.85 1.42 -10.89
N GLY A 95 -25.77 2.02 -10.39
CA GLY A 95 -25.50 2.16 -8.96
C GLY A 95 -26.02 3.47 -8.37
N PHE A 96 -25.85 3.64 -7.05
CA PHE A 96 -26.09 4.92 -6.39
C PHE A 96 -25.12 5.98 -6.91
N ALA A 97 -25.56 7.24 -7.04
CA ALA A 97 -24.71 8.33 -7.51
C ALA A 97 -23.57 8.69 -6.52
N ARG A 98 -23.81 8.46 -5.23
CA ARG A 98 -22.89 8.76 -4.11
C ARG A 98 -22.88 7.60 -3.11
N PRO A 99 -22.37 6.41 -3.50
CA PRO A 99 -22.44 5.20 -2.68
C PRO A 99 -21.68 5.34 -1.35
N GLU A 100 -20.62 6.13 -1.31
CA GLU A 100 -19.86 6.45 -0.10
C GLU A 100 -20.70 7.11 1.00
N LEU A 101 -21.83 7.73 0.63
CA LEU A 101 -22.75 8.33 1.59
C LEU A 101 -23.68 7.32 2.28
N LEU A 102 -23.78 6.11 1.74
CA LEU A 102 -24.61 5.01 2.24
C LEU A 102 -23.81 3.96 3.01
N MET A 103 -22.49 4.00 2.93
CA MET A 103 -21.59 3.10 3.64
C MET A 103 -21.64 3.31 5.15
N THR A 104 -21.61 2.22 5.90
CA THR A 104 -21.57 2.26 7.37
C THR A 104 -20.20 1.85 7.90
N ALA A 105 -19.85 2.34 9.09
CA ALA A 105 -18.58 2.01 9.74
C ALA A 105 -18.41 0.49 9.90
N THR A 106 -19.47 -0.22 10.29
CA THR A 106 -19.47 -1.69 10.42
C THR A 106 -19.22 -2.41 9.10
N GLN A 107 -19.78 -1.92 7.99
CA GLN A 107 -19.51 -2.49 6.66
C GLN A 107 -18.05 -2.30 6.25
N LEU A 108 -17.50 -1.11 6.47
CA LEU A 108 -16.10 -0.81 6.13
C LEU A 108 -15.13 -1.61 7.00
N ASP A 109 -15.39 -1.71 8.30
CA ASP A 109 -14.58 -2.49 9.24
C ASP A 109 -14.62 -3.98 8.90
N ALA A 110 -15.80 -4.56 8.68
CA ALA A 110 -15.94 -5.97 8.28
C ALA A 110 -15.24 -6.26 6.93
N PHE A 111 -15.31 -5.30 5.99
CA PHE A 111 -14.69 -5.44 4.69
C PHE A 111 -13.16 -5.39 4.76
N LEU A 112 -12.56 -4.53 5.59
CA LEU A 112 -11.10 -4.54 5.80
C LEU A 112 -10.64 -5.86 6.43
N HIS A 113 -11.35 -6.37 7.45
CA HIS A 113 -11.01 -7.68 8.02
C HIS A 113 -11.14 -8.81 6.99
N PHE A 114 -12.08 -8.72 6.04
CA PHE A 114 -12.17 -9.64 4.90
C PHE A 114 -11.07 -9.45 3.86
N ALA A 115 -10.59 -8.22 3.65
CA ALA A 115 -9.46 -7.96 2.78
C ALA A 115 -8.15 -8.54 3.36
N ASP A 116 -7.98 -8.45 4.68
CA ASP A 116 -6.78 -8.89 5.38
C ASP A 116 -6.77 -10.40 5.64
N ALA A 117 -7.93 -10.99 5.93
CA ALA A 117 -8.08 -12.42 6.10
C ALA A 117 -8.65 -13.03 4.82
N GLN A 118 -7.92 -13.92 4.15
CA GLN A 118 -8.29 -14.60 2.88
C GLN A 118 -9.53 -15.54 3.00
N GLY A 119 -10.66 -15.02 3.49
CA GLY A 119 -11.90 -15.75 3.75
C GLY A 119 -12.70 -15.20 4.94
N PHE A 120 -14.01 -15.41 4.87
CA PHE A 120 -14.96 -14.93 5.89
C PHE A 120 -14.73 -15.48 7.30
N ALA A 121 -14.19 -16.70 7.43
CA ALA A 121 -13.93 -17.31 8.74
C ALA A 121 -12.78 -16.58 9.48
N GLY A 122 -11.68 -16.29 8.78
CA GLY A 122 -10.58 -15.52 9.34
C GLY A 122 -11.00 -14.08 9.65
N ALA A 123 -11.79 -13.47 8.77
CA ALA A 123 -12.32 -12.12 8.97
C ALA A 123 -13.21 -12.02 10.22
N ALA A 124 -14.05 -13.03 10.47
CA ALA A 124 -14.87 -13.11 11.68
C ALA A 124 -14.04 -13.24 12.95
N ALA A 125 -13.02 -14.11 12.93
CA ALA A 125 -12.11 -14.28 14.05
C ALA A 125 -11.35 -12.99 14.39
N ALA A 126 -10.92 -12.23 13.38
CA ALA A 126 -10.17 -10.99 13.56
C ALA A 126 -11.06 -9.78 13.96
N SER A 127 -12.28 -9.69 13.42
CA SER A 127 -13.20 -8.57 13.69
C SER A 127 -13.98 -8.69 15.00
N GLY A 128 -14.04 -9.90 15.58
CA GLY A 128 -14.93 -10.20 16.72
C GLY A 128 -16.41 -10.30 16.32
N MET A 129 -16.73 -10.26 15.02
CA MET A 129 -18.07 -10.47 14.47
C MET A 129 -18.31 -11.95 14.20
N SER A 130 -19.58 -12.37 14.11
CA SER A 130 -19.90 -13.71 13.61
C SER A 130 -19.67 -13.79 12.10
N GLN A 131 -19.28 -14.96 11.58
CA GLN A 131 -19.09 -15.16 10.14
C GLN A 131 -20.31 -14.77 9.28
N PRO A 132 -21.57 -15.08 9.67
CA PRO A 132 -22.75 -14.58 8.96
C PRO A 132 -22.88 -13.05 8.96
N ALA A 133 -22.43 -12.38 10.03
CA ALA A 133 -22.46 -10.92 10.11
C ALA A 133 -21.42 -10.26 9.19
N VAL A 134 -20.20 -10.82 9.10
CA VAL A 134 -19.18 -10.35 8.13
C VAL A 134 -19.70 -10.56 6.70
N HIS A 135 -20.21 -11.75 6.39
CA HIS A 135 -20.77 -12.03 5.06
C HIS A 135 -21.91 -11.08 4.68
N ARG A 136 -22.83 -10.80 5.62
CA ARG A 136 -23.91 -9.83 5.39
C ARG A 136 -23.37 -8.43 5.13
N SER A 137 -22.42 -7.98 5.93
CA SER A 137 -21.83 -6.64 5.83
C SER A 137 -21.12 -6.44 4.49
N VAL A 138 -20.33 -7.43 4.05
CA VAL A 138 -19.66 -7.38 2.73
C VAL A 138 -20.69 -7.39 1.59
N ARG A 139 -21.72 -8.23 1.67
CA ARG A 139 -22.77 -8.29 0.64
C ARG A 139 -23.61 -7.02 0.54
N GLU A 140 -23.93 -6.38 1.66
CA GLU A 140 -24.61 -5.08 1.67
C GLU A 140 -23.70 -3.99 1.08
N LEU A 141 -22.39 -4.04 1.36
CA LEU A 141 -21.42 -3.13 0.75
C LEU A 141 -21.32 -3.32 -0.78
N GLU A 142 -21.37 -4.56 -1.27
CA GLU A 142 -21.46 -4.87 -2.71
C GLU A 142 -22.72 -4.27 -3.35
N GLN A 143 -23.87 -4.31 -2.65
CA GLN A 143 -25.11 -3.68 -3.10
C GLN A 143 -25.00 -2.17 -3.17
N VAL A 144 -24.42 -1.54 -2.14
CA VAL A 144 -24.15 -0.09 -2.13
C VAL A 144 -23.22 0.29 -3.28
N CYS A 145 -22.19 -0.50 -3.56
CA CYS A 145 -21.24 -0.24 -4.65
C CYS A 145 -21.76 -0.67 -6.04
N ALA A 146 -22.87 -1.42 -6.10
CA ALA A 146 -23.41 -2.04 -7.32
C ALA A 146 -22.39 -2.86 -8.12
N THR A 147 -21.42 -3.49 -7.43
CA THR A 147 -20.38 -4.34 -8.02
C THR A 147 -19.97 -5.43 -7.04
N PRO A 148 -19.65 -6.65 -7.50
CA PRO A 148 -19.01 -7.67 -6.67
C PRO A 148 -17.66 -7.19 -6.17
N LEU A 149 -17.41 -7.36 -4.87
CA LEU A 149 -16.16 -7.00 -4.19
C LEU A 149 -15.38 -8.25 -3.78
N ALA A 150 -16.07 -9.39 -3.65
CA ALA A 150 -15.47 -10.68 -3.37
C ALA A 150 -15.77 -11.69 -4.49
N GLU A 151 -14.81 -12.57 -4.79
CA GLU A 151 -14.95 -13.67 -5.73
C GLU A 151 -14.42 -14.98 -5.15
N ARG A 152 -14.94 -16.09 -5.68
CA ARG A 152 -14.44 -17.41 -5.31
C ARG A 152 -13.19 -17.72 -6.11
N ARG A 153 -12.06 -17.95 -5.43
CA ARG A 153 -10.79 -18.35 -6.05
C ARG A 153 -10.38 -19.72 -5.52
N GLY A 154 -10.60 -20.75 -6.34
CA GLY A 154 -10.39 -22.15 -5.95
C GLY A 154 -11.34 -22.58 -4.82
N ARG A 155 -10.77 -22.97 -3.67
CA ARG A 155 -11.53 -23.34 -2.46
C ARG A 155 -11.79 -22.16 -1.51
N GLY A 156 -11.18 -21.00 -1.75
CA GLY A 156 -11.26 -19.82 -0.90
C GLY A 156 -12.00 -18.65 -1.52
N MET A 157 -12.03 -17.53 -0.78
CA MET A 157 -12.55 -16.24 -1.24
C MET A 157 -11.39 -15.26 -1.40
N ALA A 158 -11.46 -14.40 -2.42
CA ALA A 158 -10.50 -13.34 -2.69
C ALA A 158 -11.23 -12.04 -3.06
N LEU A 159 -10.53 -10.91 -3.04
CA LEU A 159 -11.07 -9.65 -3.56
C LEU A 159 -11.12 -9.66 -5.09
N THR A 160 -12.19 -9.10 -5.66
CA THR A 160 -12.24 -8.72 -7.07
C THR A 160 -11.31 -7.50 -7.31
N PRO A 161 -11.00 -7.13 -8.57
CA PRO A 161 -10.30 -5.87 -8.84
C PRO A 161 -11.01 -4.62 -8.26
N ALA A 162 -12.35 -4.61 -8.28
CA ALA A 162 -13.15 -3.57 -7.65
C ALA A 162 -13.04 -3.62 -6.12
N GLY A 163 -13.04 -4.84 -5.54
CA GLY A 163 -12.79 -5.10 -4.13
C GLY A 163 -11.44 -4.55 -3.66
N ARG A 164 -10.36 -4.83 -4.40
CA ARG A 164 -9.01 -4.30 -4.13
C ARG A 164 -8.98 -2.77 -4.15
N THR A 165 -9.59 -2.16 -5.17
CA THR A 165 -9.68 -0.70 -5.30
C THR A 165 -10.43 -0.09 -4.11
N LEU A 166 -11.56 -0.70 -3.71
CA LEU A 166 -12.31 -0.24 -2.55
C LEU A 166 -11.53 -0.43 -1.26
N ALA A 167 -10.87 -1.58 -1.06
CA ALA A 167 -10.11 -1.86 0.16
C ALA A 167 -9.02 -0.80 0.37
N ARG A 168 -8.29 -0.44 -0.70
CA ARG A 168 -7.32 0.66 -0.68
C ARG A 168 -7.95 1.99 -0.28
N GLY A 169 -9.08 2.37 -0.89
CA GLY A 169 -9.81 3.59 -0.54
C GLY A 169 -10.30 3.61 0.91
N VAL A 170 -10.75 2.46 1.43
CA VAL A 170 -11.20 2.32 2.82
C VAL A 170 -10.03 2.41 3.80
N ARG A 171 -8.86 1.83 3.49
CA ARG A 171 -7.64 2.00 4.31
C ARG A 171 -7.17 3.45 4.36
N LEU A 172 -7.16 4.15 3.22
CA LEU A 172 -6.83 5.57 3.15
C LEU A 172 -7.82 6.43 3.96
N ALA A 173 -9.13 6.15 3.83
CA ALA A 173 -10.15 6.84 4.62
C ALA A 173 -10.00 6.58 6.13
N ALA A 174 -9.68 5.35 6.53
CA ALA A 174 -9.40 5.01 7.92
C ALA A 174 -8.18 5.77 8.47
N SER A 175 -7.12 5.91 7.66
CA SER A 175 -5.92 6.67 8.02
C SER A 175 -6.20 8.16 8.20
N GLU A 176 -6.96 8.78 7.30
CA GLU A 176 -7.36 10.19 7.44
C GLU A 176 -8.21 10.42 8.69
N ILE A 177 -9.18 9.53 8.98
CA ILE A 177 -9.99 9.63 10.20
C ILE A 177 -9.11 9.43 11.46
N ALA A 178 -8.15 8.49 11.45
CA ALA A 178 -7.21 8.31 12.55
C ALA A 178 -6.38 9.57 12.81
N ALA A 179 -5.83 10.17 11.75
CA ALA A 179 -5.07 11.42 11.83
C ALA A 179 -5.95 12.56 12.39
N GLY A 180 -7.18 12.71 11.90
CA GLY A 180 -8.11 13.70 12.42
C GLY A 180 -8.49 13.50 13.90
N ILE A 181 -8.61 12.25 14.36
CA ILE A 181 -8.82 11.93 15.78
C ILE A 181 -7.61 12.37 16.61
N ALA A 182 -6.40 12.07 16.16
CA ALA A 182 -5.17 12.42 16.87
C ALA A 182 -4.97 13.94 16.95
N GLU A 183 -5.13 14.64 15.80
CA GLU A 183 -5.06 16.11 15.72
C GLU A 183 -6.10 16.78 16.61
N ALA A 184 -7.35 16.32 16.57
CA ALA A 184 -8.43 16.88 17.39
C ALA A 184 -8.19 16.71 18.90
N ARG A 185 -7.51 15.64 19.31
CA ARG A 185 -7.19 15.35 20.71
C ARG A 185 -5.95 16.10 21.20
N GLY A 186 -5.24 16.79 20.31
CA GLY A 186 -3.93 17.38 20.64
C GLY A 186 -2.90 16.31 20.99
N ASP A 187 -3.13 15.06 20.59
CA ASP A 187 -2.11 14.02 20.65
C ASP A 187 -1.00 14.48 19.68
N GLU A 188 0.28 14.30 20.02
CA GLU A 188 1.35 14.46 19.04
C GLU A 188 1.07 13.46 17.91
N GLY A 189 0.44 13.95 16.84
CA GLY A 189 -0.20 13.08 15.84
C GLY A 189 0.73 11.95 15.41
N GLU A 190 0.22 10.72 15.45
CA GLU A 190 0.89 9.60 14.80
C GLU A 190 1.12 9.99 13.35
N GLY A 191 2.36 9.92 12.88
CA GLY A 191 2.62 10.14 11.47
C GLY A 191 1.90 9.08 10.64
N GLY A 192 1.86 9.30 9.33
CA GLY A 192 1.29 8.32 8.41
C GLY A 192 1.99 6.96 8.53
N ARG A 193 1.38 5.94 7.95
CA ARG A 193 2.03 4.65 7.72
C ARG A 193 2.17 4.44 6.23
N ILE A 194 3.37 4.04 5.78
CA ILE A 194 3.65 3.75 4.38
C ILE A 194 4.29 2.36 4.30
N ALA A 195 3.69 1.46 3.54
CA ALA A 195 4.24 0.14 3.26
C ALA A 195 4.94 0.14 1.89
N ILE A 196 6.24 -0.17 1.87
CA ILE A 196 7.08 -0.18 0.68
C ILE A 196 7.57 -1.60 0.38
N GLY A 197 7.20 -2.12 -0.78
CA GLY A 197 7.73 -3.36 -1.34
C GLY A 197 9.12 -3.14 -1.94
N ALA A 198 10.15 -3.72 -1.34
CA ALA A 198 11.53 -3.55 -1.80
C ALA A 198 11.98 -4.78 -2.61
N MET A 199 12.20 -4.62 -3.92
CA MET A 199 12.82 -5.64 -4.77
C MET A 199 14.36 -5.55 -4.72
N PRO A 200 15.12 -6.59 -5.14
CA PRO A 200 16.55 -6.71 -4.86
C PRO A 200 17.44 -5.49 -5.19
N LEU A 201 17.19 -4.80 -6.32
CA LEU A 201 17.99 -3.62 -6.72
C LEU A 201 17.82 -2.44 -5.75
N SER A 202 16.58 -2.16 -5.31
CA SER A 202 16.29 -0.95 -4.54
C SER A 202 16.85 -0.98 -3.11
N ARG A 203 17.09 -2.19 -2.57
CA ARG A 203 17.54 -2.40 -1.18
C ARG A 203 18.96 -1.92 -0.89
N ALA A 204 19.83 -1.92 -1.90
CA ALA A 204 21.25 -1.69 -1.68
C ALA A 204 21.59 -0.22 -1.39
N LEU A 205 21.08 0.71 -2.23
CA LEU A 205 21.37 2.14 -2.09
C LEU A 205 20.12 3.00 -2.18
N LEU A 206 19.29 2.82 -3.22
CA LEU A 206 18.16 3.71 -3.51
C LEU A 206 17.21 3.90 -2.32
N LEU A 207 16.74 2.81 -1.72
CA LEU A 207 15.76 2.85 -0.65
C LEU A 207 16.36 3.39 0.66
N PRO A 208 17.52 2.90 1.16
CA PRO A 208 18.15 3.48 2.35
C PRO A 208 18.39 4.99 2.26
N HIS A 209 18.90 5.50 1.13
CA HIS A 209 19.15 6.94 0.96
C HIS A 209 17.85 7.74 0.95
N SER A 210 16.83 7.26 0.22
CA SER A 210 15.52 7.90 0.15
C SER A 210 14.83 7.95 1.53
N LEU A 211 14.85 6.85 2.28
CA LEU A 211 14.24 6.78 3.61
C LEU A 211 14.95 7.66 4.63
N ALA A 212 16.29 7.72 4.60
CA ALA A 212 17.06 8.59 5.48
C ALA A 212 16.75 10.08 5.22
N GLN A 213 16.49 10.46 3.96
CA GLN A 213 16.04 11.81 3.64
C GLN A 213 14.60 12.05 4.10
N PHE A 214 13.68 11.13 3.76
CA PHE A 214 12.26 11.24 4.08
C PHE A 214 12.00 11.39 5.59
N LEU A 215 12.68 10.61 6.42
CA LEU A 215 12.51 10.66 7.88
C LEU A 215 13.01 11.97 8.52
N ARG A 216 13.81 12.79 7.82
CA ARG A 216 14.17 14.14 8.30
C ARG A 216 13.02 15.12 8.12
N GLU A 217 12.21 14.93 7.09
CA GLU A 217 11.07 15.79 6.74
C GLU A 217 9.80 15.30 7.45
N GLU A 218 9.62 13.98 7.56
CA GLU A 218 8.44 13.32 8.13
C GLU A 218 8.82 12.35 9.28
N PRO A 219 9.39 12.84 10.40
CA PRO A 219 10.00 12.02 11.44
C PRO A 219 9.03 11.12 12.21
N ARG A 220 7.73 11.37 12.11
CA ARG A 220 6.68 10.61 12.80
C ARG A 220 6.08 9.51 11.93
N THR A 221 6.41 9.47 10.64
CA THR A 221 5.85 8.48 9.70
C THR A 221 6.50 7.12 9.95
N VAL A 222 5.67 6.09 10.09
CA VAL A 222 6.12 4.70 10.19
C VAL A 222 6.22 4.13 8.78
N VAL A 223 7.41 3.71 8.37
CA VAL A 223 7.63 3.06 7.08
C VAL A 223 7.87 1.57 7.30
N ASP A 224 6.99 0.73 6.78
CA ASP A 224 7.22 -0.71 6.70
C ASP A 224 7.93 -1.05 5.40
N VAL A 225 9.05 -1.75 5.48
CA VAL A 225 9.74 -2.27 4.30
C VAL A 225 9.47 -3.76 4.20
N VAL A 226 8.76 -4.16 3.14
CA VAL A 226 8.45 -5.56 2.85
C VAL A 226 9.37 -6.03 1.72
N GLU A 227 10.28 -6.94 2.05
CA GLU A 227 11.21 -7.51 1.08
C GLU A 227 10.59 -8.69 0.32
N GLY A 228 10.71 -8.70 -0.99
CA GLY A 228 10.31 -9.83 -1.82
C GLY A 228 10.68 -9.67 -3.29
N SER A 229 10.45 -10.73 -4.05
CA SER A 229 10.47 -10.74 -5.51
C SER A 229 9.17 -10.16 -6.08
N TRP A 230 9.17 -9.87 -7.38
CA TRP A 230 7.95 -9.44 -8.10
C TRP A 230 6.75 -10.36 -7.83
N ARG A 231 6.96 -11.68 -7.90
CA ARG A 231 5.88 -12.68 -7.72
C ARG A 231 5.28 -12.64 -6.31
N GLU A 232 6.08 -12.29 -5.31
CA GLU A 232 5.65 -12.21 -3.91
C GLU A 232 5.00 -10.88 -3.57
N LEU A 233 5.40 -9.79 -4.23
CA LEU A 233 4.98 -8.43 -3.88
C LEU A 233 3.86 -7.86 -4.77
N VAL A 234 3.65 -8.40 -5.98
CA VAL A 234 2.63 -7.87 -6.91
C VAL A 234 1.20 -8.02 -6.36
N ASP A 235 0.89 -9.16 -5.73
CA ASP A 235 -0.43 -9.40 -5.13
C ASP A 235 -0.65 -8.50 -3.90
N PRO A 236 0.28 -8.41 -2.91
CA PRO A 236 0.18 -7.42 -1.83
C PRO A 236 0.04 -5.96 -2.28
N LEU A 237 0.69 -5.56 -3.38
CA LEU A 237 0.53 -4.23 -3.97
C LEU A 237 -0.88 -4.03 -4.53
N LEU A 238 -1.36 -5.00 -5.31
CA LEU A 238 -2.71 -4.98 -5.86
C LEU A 238 -3.76 -4.94 -4.75
N ASP A 239 -3.59 -5.77 -3.72
CA ASP A 239 -4.46 -5.86 -2.54
C ASP A 239 -4.34 -4.64 -1.62
N GLY A 240 -3.39 -3.73 -1.87
CA GLY A 240 -3.16 -2.50 -1.09
C GLY A 240 -2.59 -2.74 0.30
N ILE A 241 -1.98 -3.90 0.53
CA ILE A 241 -1.17 -4.20 1.72
C ILE A 241 0.17 -3.46 1.64
N ILE A 242 0.67 -3.31 0.42
CA ILE A 242 1.82 -2.45 0.07
C ILE A 242 1.29 -1.26 -0.71
N ASP A 243 1.79 -0.06 -0.39
CA ASP A 243 1.41 1.18 -1.06
C ASP A 243 2.22 1.40 -2.34
N ILE A 244 3.52 1.12 -2.28
CA ILE A 244 4.47 1.35 -3.39
C ILE A 244 5.44 0.18 -3.46
N MET A 245 5.76 -0.28 -4.67
CA MET A 245 6.84 -1.25 -4.89
C MET A 245 7.97 -0.61 -5.70
N VAL A 246 9.22 -0.81 -5.25
CA VAL A 246 10.41 -0.23 -5.90
C VAL A 246 11.33 -1.34 -6.40
N GLY A 247 11.51 -1.39 -7.72
CA GLY A 247 12.47 -2.26 -8.39
C GLY A 247 12.34 -2.25 -9.91
N ALA A 248 12.88 -3.28 -10.57
CA ALA A 248 12.88 -3.37 -12.02
C ALA A 248 11.46 -3.47 -12.61
N LEU A 249 11.17 -2.61 -13.59
CA LEU A 249 9.90 -2.59 -14.31
C LEU A 249 9.68 -3.87 -15.12
N ARG A 250 8.42 -4.18 -15.41
CA ARG A 250 7.98 -5.36 -16.17
C ARG A 250 7.17 -4.96 -17.39
N ASP A 251 7.43 -5.64 -18.51
CA ASP A 251 6.62 -5.48 -19.72
C ASP A 251 5.21 -6.08 -19.54
N ASP A 252 5.12 -7.26 -18.91
CA ASP A 252 3.86 -7.94 -18.61
C ASP A 252 3.33 -7.54 -17.22
N CYS A 253 2.88 -6.30 -17.12
CA CYS A 253 2.35 -5.74 -15.88
C CYS A 253 0.83 -5.94 -15.81
N PRO A 254 0.27 -6.48 -14.69
CA PRO A 254 -1.16 -6.68 -14.58
C PRO A 254 -1.92 -5.34 -14.55
N PRO A 255 -3.18 -5.32 -15.05
CA PRO A 255 -4.03 -4.14 -14.92
C PRO A 255 -4.18 -3.70 -13.46
N GLY A 256 -4.13 -2.39 -13.22
CA GLY A 256 -4.25 -1.81 -11.88
C GLY A 256 -2.91 -1.52 -11.19
N VAL A 257 -1.78 -1.84 -11.83
CA VAL A 257 -0.45 -1.38 -11.43
C VAL A 257 0.00 -0.27 -12.38
N GLU A 258 0.36 0.87 -11.81
CA GLU A 258 1.03 1.95 -12.53
C GLU A 258 2.53 1.83 -12.32
N GLN A 259 3.32 1.96 -13.39
CA GLN A 259 4.77 1.87 -13.37
C GLN A 259 5.36 3.21 -13.77
N VAL A 260 6.23 3.76 -12.92
CA VAL A 260 6.94 5.02 -13.18
C VAL A 260 8.44 4.73 -13.28
N PRO A 261 9.10 5.05 -14.42
CA PRO A 261 10.54 4.89 -14.53
C PRO A 261 11.26 5.92 -13.66
N LEU A 262 12.18 5.45 -12.81
CA LEU A 262 13.01 6.30 -11.95
C LEU A 262 14.37 6.62 -12.58
N PHE A 263 15.03 5.61 -13.16
CA PHE A 263 16.29 5.71 -13.88
C PHE A 263 16.51 4.46 -14.74
N THR A 264 17.50 4.51 -15.63
CA THR A 264 17.99 3.34 -16.37
C THR A 264 19.25 2.83 -15.71
N ASP A 265 19.21 1.58 -15.26
CA ASP A 265 20.32 0.92 -14.60
C ASP A 265 21.39 0.46 -15.62
N ARG A 266 22.64 0.29 -15.18
CA ARG A 266 23.74 -0.23 -16.00
C ARG A 266 24.23 -1.53 -15.39
N LEU A 267 24.06 -2.63 -16.12
CA LEU A 267 24.49 -3.94 -15.66
C LEU A 267 25.96 -4.19 -16.02
N ALA A 268 26.69 -4.86 -15.13
CA ALA A 268 28.06 -5.29 -15.32
C ALA A 268 28.23 -6.73 -14.84
N ILE A 269 29.25 -7.41 -15.37
CA ILE A 269 29.64 -8.75 -14.94
C ILE A 269 30.62 -8.58 -13.78
N PHE A 270 30.40 -9.32 -12.70
CA PHE A 270 31.26 -9.28 -11.52
C PHE A 270 31.78 -10.67 -11.18
N GLY A 271 33.05 -10.70 -10.77
CA GLY A 271 33.71 -11.83 -10.12
C GLY A 271 34.56 -11.34 -8.95
N ARG A 272 35.18 -12.27 -8.22
CA ARG A 272 36.20 -11.87 -7.22
C ARG A 272 37.37 -11.16 -7.89
N ARG A 273 38.02 -10.25 -7.16
CA ARG A 273 39.20 -9.51 -7.63
C ARG A 273 40.30 -10.39 -8.23
N GLU A 274 40.54 -11.55 -7.62
CA GLU A 274 41.59 -12.49 -8.06
C GLU A 274 41.08 -13.56 -9.04
N HIS A 275 39.95 -13.30 -9.72
CA HIS A 275 39.37 -14.23 -10.69
C HIS A 275 40.35 -14.49 -11.85
N PRO A 276 40.46 -15.74 -12.37
CA PRO A 276 41.41 -16.05 -13.45
C PRO A 276 41.27 -15.18 -14.70
N LEU A 277 40.06 -14.69 -14.99
CA LEU A 277 39.79 -13.78 -16.11
C LEU A 277 40.25 -12.33 -15.89
N ALA A 278 40.61 -11.92 -14.67
CA ALA A 278 41.02 -10.54 -14.39
C ALA A 278 42.37 -10.17 -15.03
N GLN A 279 43.20 -11.15 -15.40
CA GLN A 279 44.55 -10.95 -15.93
C GLN A 279 44.66 -11.06 -17.46
N GLY A 280 43.54 -11.17 -18.19
CA GLY A 280 43.54 -11.42 -19.63
C GLY A 280 42.39 -10.73 -20.38
N PRO A 281 42.40 -10.78 -21.72
CA PRO A 281 41.29 -10.27 -22.52
C PRO A 281 40.03 -11.07 -22.24
N VAL A 282 38.93 -10.38 -21.95
CA VAL A 282 37.61 -10.99 -21.70
C VAL A 282 36.73 -10.81 -22.93
N ASP A 283 36.24 -11.92 -23.45
CA ASP A 283 35.28 -11.98 -24.55
C ASP A 283 34.10 -12.90 -24.19
N LEU A 284 33.09 -12.97 -25.05
CA LEU A 284 31.89 -13.78 -24.76
C LEU A 284 32.18 -15.28 -24.68
N ASP A 285 33.18 -15.79 -25.39
CA ASP A 285 33.52 -17.22 -25.39
C ASP A 285 34.22 -17.62 -24.09
N THR A 286 35.15 -16.79 -23.61
CA THR A 286 35.81 -16.97 -22.30
C THR A 286 34.83 -16.85 -21.14
N LEU A 287 33.86 -15.93 -21.22
CA LEU A 287 32.76 -15.80 -20.26
C LEU A 287 31.79 -17.00 -20.29
N ALA A 288 31.51 -17.55 -21.48
CA ALA A 288 30.63 -18.71 -21.65
C ALA A 288 31.19 -19.99 -21.05
N ALA A 289 32.52 -20.08 -20.93
CA ALA A 289 33.20 -21.21 -20.32
C ALA A 289 33.21 -21.18 -18.78
N GLN A 290 32.85 -20.06 -18.15
CA GLN A 290 32.84 -19.93 -16.68
C GLN A 290 31.55 -20.45 -16.06
N SER A 291 31.59 -20.69 -14.74
CA SER A 291 30.39 -21.00 -13.96
C SER A 291 29.75 -19.73 -13.42
N TRP A 292 28.42 -19.70 -13.42
CA TRP A 292 27.64 -18.51 -13.10
C TRP A 292 26.69 -18.73 -11.93
N VAL A 293 26.47 -17.67 -11.15
CA VAL A 293 25.32 -17.55 -10.27
C VAL A 293 24.38 -16.50 -10.84
N VAL A 294 23.12 -16.87 -11.08
CA VAL A 294 22.14 -15.99 -11.74
C VAL A 294 20.82 -15.97 -11.01
N GLY A 295 20.03 -14.94 -11.27
CA GLY A 295 18.66 -14.83 -10.76
C GLY A 295 17.74 -15.92 -11.30
N PRO A 296 16.63 -16.24 -10.59
CA PRO A 296 15.66 -17.23 -11.05
C PRO A 296 15.03 -16.88 -12.41
N VAL A 297 14.53 -17.91 -13.10
CA VAL A 297 13.81 -17.77 -14.37
C VAL A 297 12.59 -16.82 -14.26
N GLY A 298 12.47 -15.94 -15.26
CA GLY A 298 11.43 -14.89 -15.33
C GLY A 298 11.78 -13.60 -14.60
N THR A 299 13.03 -13.40 -14.19
CA THR A 299 13.54 -12.10 -13.72
C THR A 299 14.17 -11.32 -14.88
N PRO A 300 14.15 -9.97 -14.89
CA PRO A 300 14.68 -9.18 -16.00
C PRO A 300 16.19 -9.41 -16.14
N LEU A 301 16.88 -9.53 -15.01
CA LEU A 301 18.30 -9.84 -14.95
C LEU A 301 18.65 -11.18 -15.61
N ARG A 302 17.83 -12.22 -15.40
CA ARG A 302 17.99 -13.51 -16.09
C ARG A 302 17.81 -13.34 -17.60
N THR A 303 16.82 -12.59 -18.05
CA THR A 303 16.61 -12.31 -19.47
C THR A 303 17.78 -11.54 -20.09
N HIS A 304 18.34 -10.55 -19.40
CA HIS A 304 19.54 -9.84 -19.86
C HIS A 304 20.77 -10.75 -19.94
N TRP A 305 20.95 -11.65 -18.98
CA TRP A 305 22.03 -12.64 -19.00
C TRP A 305 21.87 -13.65 -20.13
N GLU A 306 20.66 -14.16 -20.38
CA GLU A 306 20.39 -15.05 -21.53
C GLU A 306 20.64 -14.34 -22.86
N ALA A 307 20.25 -13.07 -22.96
CA ALA A 307 20.47 -12.25 -24.16
C ALA A 307 21.96 -11.99 -24.43
N LEU A 308 22.79 -11.89 -23.38
CA LEU A 308 24.25 -11.76 -23.53
C LEU A 308 24.87 -12.93 -24.30
N PHE A 309 24.31 -14.14 -24.14
CA PHE A 309 24.78 -15.37 -24.78
C PHE A 309 23.83 -15.84 -25.91
N ALA A 310 23.00 -14.95 -26.46
CA ALA A 310 22.09 -15.30 -27.55
C ALA A 310 22.85 -15.89 -28.76
N GLY A 311 22.38 -17.05 -29.25
CA GLY A 311 23.04 -17.78 -30.34
C GLY A 311 24.23 -18.64 -29.92
N ARG A 312 24.50 -18.76 -28.61
CA ARG A 312 25.56 -19.62 -28.04
C ARG A 312 24.95 -20.63 -27.06
N VAL A 313 25.77 -21.61 -26.65
CA VAL A 313 25.41 -22.48 -25.52
C VAL A 313 25.48 -21.64 -24.24
N LEU A 314 24.44 -21.73 -23.40
CA LEU A 314 24.43 -21.00 -22.14
C LEU A 314 25.52 -21.52 -21.19
N PRO A 315 26.20 -20.62 -20.44
CA PRO A 315 27.18 -21.02 -19.44
C PRO A 315 26.59 -21.95 -18.36
N PRO A 316 27.40 -22.79 -17.71
CA PRO A 316 26.94 -23.59 -16.57
C PRO A 316 26.49 -22.71 -15.40
N VAL A 317 25.29 -23.00 -14.89
CA VAL A 317 24.68 -22.32 -13.74
C VAL A 317 24.51 -23.31 -12.59
N PRO A 318 25.53 -23.53 -11.75
CA PRO A 318 25.41 -24.43 -10.60
C PRO A 318 24.47 -23.89 -9.51
N ILE A 319 24.24 -22.57 -9.45
CA ILE A 319 23.42 -21.93 -8.43
C ILE A 319 22.46 -20.91 -9.08
N GLU A 320 21.16 -21.07 -8.83
CA GLU A 320 20.16 -20.04 -9.08
C GLU A 320 19.76 -19.39 -7.75
N CYS A 321 19.95 -18.07 -7.64
CA CYS A 321 19.70 -17.34 -6.39
C CYS A 321 19.18 -15.93 -6.66
N GLY A 322 18.10 -15.53 -5.98
CA GLY A 322 17.59 -14.15 -6.03
C GLY A 322 18.13 -13.24 -4.91
N SER A 323 18.86 -13.79 -3.95
CA SER A 323 19.37 -13.06 -2.79
C SER A 323 20.73 -12.44 -3.10
N VAL A 324 20.74 -11.11 -3.23
CA VAL A 324 21.97 -10.33 -3.44
C VAL A 324 22.99 -10.58 -2.33
N MET A 325 22.54 -10.74 -1.08
CA MET A 325 23.43 -11.02 0.05
C MET A 325 24.16 -12.36 -0.09
N VAL A 326 23.44 -13.41 -0.50
CA VAL A 326 24.03 -14.73 -0.72
C VAL A 326 25.01 -14.69 -1.89
N ILE A 327 24.61 -14.04 -3.00
CA ILE A 327 25.46 -13.92 -4.19
C ILE A 327 26.75 -13.18 -3.86
N ARG A 328 26.70 -12.04 -3.15
CA ARG A 328 27.89 -11.30 -2.71
C ARG A 328 28.86 -12.19 -1.93
N GLY A 329 28.36 -12.95 -0.96
CA GLY A 329 29.17 -13.88 -0.17
C GLY A 329 29.80 -15.00 -1.01
N LEU A 330 29.05 -15.54 -1.99
CA LEU A 330 29.55 -16.56 -2.92
C LEU A 330 30.64 -16.01 -3.84
N LEU A 331 30.45 -14.82 -4.42
CA LEU A 331 31.41 -14.23 -5.35
C LEU A 331 32.77 -14.05 -4.70
N VAL A 332 32.83 -13.56 -3.45
CA VAL A 332 34.09 -13.36 -2.73
C VAL A 332 34.84 -14.67 -2.44
N GLN A 333 34.13 -15.82 -2.42
CA GLN A 333 34.70 -17.12 -2.05
C GLN A 333 34.81 -18.12 -3.22
N SER A 334 34.51 -17.71 -4.45
CA SER A 334 34.47 -18.63 -5.59
C SER A 334 34.83 -17.94 -6.90
N ASP A 335 35.05 -18.75 -7.94
CA ASP A 335 35.22 -18.29 -9.32
C ASP A 335 33.87 -18.18 -10.06
N LEU A 336 32.77 -18.01 -9.34
CA LEU A 336 31.48 -17.76 -9.97
C LEU A 336 31.43 -16.34 -10.51
N LEU A 337 30.84 -16.18 -11.69
CA LEU A 337 30.47 -14.88 -12.24
C LEU A 337 28.99 -14.58 -11.99
N THR A 338 28.65 -13.29 -11.93
CA THR A 338 27.26 -12.85 -11.97
C THR A 338 27.10 -11.62 -12.85
N LEU A 339 25.85 -11.31 -13.22
CA LEU A 339 25.47 -10.06 -13.88
C LEU A 339 24.67 -9.25 -12.85
N PHE A 340 25.11 -8.06 -12.47
CA PHE A 340 24.44 -7.20 -11.47
C PHE A 340 24.52 -5.72 -11.82
N SER A 341 23.73 -4.91 -11.10
CA SER A 341 24.00 -3.48 -11.01
C SER A 341 25.20 -3.22 -10.08
N PRO A 342 26.11 -2.29 -10.42
CA PRO A 342 27.18 -1.85 -9.53
C PRO A 342 26.69 -1.44 -8.14
N ASP A 343 25.48 -0.85 -8.06
CA ASP A 343 24.88 -0.43 -6.80
C ASP A 343 24.63 -1.60 -5.84
N GLN A 344 24.35 -2.80 -6.38
CA GLN A 344 24.10 -4.00 -5.58
C GLN A 344 25.36 -4.58 -4.93
N VAL A 345 26.53 -4.26 -5.48
CA VAL A 345 27.86 -4.69 -5.00
C VAL A 345 28.73 -3.52 -4.55
N ALA A 346 28.14 -2.34 -4.35
CA ALA A 346 28.88 -1.11 -4.07
C ALA A 346 29.74 -1.19 -2.81
N LEU A 347 29.36 -2.01 -1.83
CA LEU A 347 30.15 -2.24 -0.62
C LEU A 347 31.42 -3.06 -0.92
N GLU A 348 31.30 -4.13 -1.72
CA GLU A 348 32.44 -4.95 -2.14
C GLU A 348 33.38 -4.18 -3.05
N LEU A 349 32.86 -3.36 -3.97
CA LEU A 349 33.67 -2.51 -4.84
C LEU A 349 34.47 -1.50 -4.02
N ARG A 350 33.88 -0.90 -2.98
CA ARG A 350 34.61 -0.01 -2.05
C ARG A 350 35.67 -0.73 -1.21
N ALA A 351 35.52 -2.04 -1.02
CA ALA A 351 36.44 -2.87 -0.26
C ALA A 351 37.47 -3.58 -1.15
N ASP A 352 37.52 -3.30 -2.45
CA ASP A 352 38.33 -4.01 -3.45
C ASP A 352 38.15 -5.55 -3.42
N ALA A 353 36.96 -6.04 -3.05
CA ALA A 353 36.68 -7.47 -2.95
C ALA A 353 36.19 -8.09 -4.28
N LEU A 354 35.51 -7.29 -5.10
CA LEU A 354 34.99 -7.67 -6.41
C LEU A 354 35.54 -6.71 -7.48
N GLU A 355 35.62 -7.18 -8.72
CA GLU A 355 36.00 -6.40 -9.90
C GLU A 355 35.05 -6.66 -11.08
#